data_AF-A0A2K3MY62-F1
#
_entry.id   AF-A0A2K3MY62-F1
#
_cell.length_a   1.000
_cell.length_b   1.000
_cell.length_c   1.000
_cell.angle_alpha   90.00
_cell.angle_beta   90.00
_cell.angle_gamma   90.00
#
_symmetry.space_group_name_H-M   'P 1'
#
loop_
_entity.id
_entity.type
_entity.pdbx_description
1 polymer ?
#
loop_
_entity_poly.entity_id
_entity_poly.type
_entity_poly.pdbx_seq_one_letter_code
_entity_poly.pdbx_strand_id
1 'polypeptide(L)'
;MLFSSISGSTRGFNGEPLATSYHSKFLGIVDYLWYSDGIVPTRVLDTVSISDLLRVGGLPCKKVGSDHLALVSEFSFTVAHNKSTDIEAATASPRVDIED
;
A
#
# COMPACT_ATOMS: atom_id res chain seq x y z
N MET A 1 -1.53 -1.90 -4.99
CA MET A 1 -2.93 -1.60 -4.64
C MET A 1 -3.12 -1.95 -3.17
N LEU A 2 -3.74 -1.07 -2.40
CA LEU A 2 -3.77 -1.19 -0.94
C LEU A 2 -4.92 -2.10 -0.48
N PHE A 3 -4.56 -3.27 0.06
CA PHE A 3 -5.50 -4.19 0.72
C PHE A 3 -4.97 -4.53 2.11
N SER A 4 -5.86 -4.59 3.09
CA SER A 4 -5.53 -5.10 4.42
C SER A 4 -5.91 -6.58 4.48
N SER A 5 -5.00 -7.45 4.94
CA SER A 5 -5.24 -8.89 5.11
C SER A 5 -6.17 -9.21 6.29
N ILE A 6 -6.56 -8.21 7.08
CA ILE A 6 -7.44 -8.42 8.24
C ILE A 6 -8.89 -8.59 7.72
N SER A 7 -9.40 -9.80 7.86
CA SER A 7 -10.82 -10.14 7.66
C SER A 7 -11.67 -9.50 8.76
N GLY A 8 -12.29 -8.37 8.43
CA GLY A 8 -13.31 -7.71 9.25
C GLY A 8 -14.67 -7.67 8.53
N SER A 9 -15.74 -7.34 9.24
CA SER A 9 -17.09 -7.18 8.66
C SER A 9 -17.20 -6.03 7.64
N THR A 10 -16.14 -5.26 7.46
CA THR A 10 -15.97 -4.08 6.61
C THR A 10 -15.21 -4.39 5.32
N ARG A 11 -14.69 -5.62 5.16
CA ARG A 11 -13.83 -6.02 4.03
C ARG A 11 -14.33 -7.29 3.33
N GLY A 12 -14.14 -7.34 2.02
CA GLY A 12 -14.45 -8.48 1.17
C GLY A 12 -13.35 -9.54 1.14
N PHE A 13 -13.58 -10.60 0.35
CA PHE A 13 -12.68 -11.76 0.23
C PHE A 13 -11.24 -11.41 -0.18
N ASN A 14 -11.05 -10.31 -0.92
CA ASN A 14 -9.75 -9.87 -1.42
C ASN A 14 -9.03 -8.87 -0.47
N GLY A 15 -9.57 -8.62 0.73
CA GLY A 15 -9.07 -7.58 1.64
C GLY A 15 -9.46 -6.14 1.22
N GLU A 16 -10.28 -6.02 0.18
CA GLU A 16 -10.89 -4.77 -0.28
C GLU A 16 -11.92 -4.24 0.71
N PRO A 17 -11.99 -2.92 0.94
CA PRO A 17 -13.10 -2.34 1.69
C PRO A 17 -14.42 -2.56 0.94
N LEU A 18 -15.53 -2.74 1.66
CA LEU A 18 -16.83 -2.94 1.02
C LEU A 18 -17.35 -1.71 0.25
N ALA A 19 -16.89 -0.51 0.63
CA ALA A 19 -17.15 0.73 -0.09
C ALA A 19 -16.10 1.80 0.23
N THR A 20 -15.84 2.67 -0.75
CA THR A 20 -15.11 3.93 -0.57
C THR A 20 -15.97 5.13 -0.92
N SER A 21 -17.10 4.93 -1.60
CA SER A 21 -18.09 5.98 -1.89
C SER A 21 -19.50 5.45 -1.62
N TYR A 22 -20.36 6.29 -1.04
CA TYR A 22 -21.77 5.98 -0.84
C TYR A 22 -22.67 7.21 -0.93
N HIS A 23 -23.52 7.25 -1.94
CA HIS A 23 -24.59 8.23 -2.06
C HIS A 23 -25.87 7.58 -2.63
N SER A 24 -26.93 8.36 -2.82
CA SER A 24 -28.26 7.87 -3.19
C SER A 24 -28.35 7.04 -4.50
N LYS A 25 -27.31 7.05 -5.33
CA LYS A 25 -27.28 6.33 -6.60
C LYS A 25 -26.14 5.31 -6.71
N PHE A 26 -25.23 5.28 -5.75
CA PHE A 26 -24.02 4.48 -5.86
C PHE A 26 -23.50 4.07 -4.48
N LEU A 27 -23.10 2.80 -4.37
CA LEU A 27 -22.36 2.25 -3.25
C LEU A 27 -21.28 1.35 -3.84
N GLY A 28 -20.01 1.65 -3.58
CA GLY A 28 -18.93 0.81 -4.10
C GLY A 28 -17.54 1.39 -3.89
N ILE A 29 -16.57 0.73 -4.53
CA ILE A 29 -15.15 1.04 -4.44
C ILE A 29 -14.74 1.75 -5.74
N VAL A 30 -14.31 3.00 -5.60
CA VAL A 30 -13.83 3.82 -6.73
C VAL A 30 -12.51 4.52 -6.43
N ASP A 31 -12.05 4.46 -5.18
CA ASP A 31 -10.83 5.09 -4.71
C ASP A 31 -9.77 4.03 -4.42
N TYR A 32 -8.52 4.30 -4.82
CA TYR A 32 -7.40 3.39 -4.60
C TYR A 32 -6.12 4.16 -4.32
N LEU A 33 -5.32 3.64 -3.39
CA LEU A 33 -3.94 4.09 -3.19
C LEU A 33 -2.98 3.07 -3.82
N TRP A 34 -2.24 3.52 -4.83
CA TRP A 34 -1.20 2.75 -5.51
C TRP A 34 0.16 3.19 -4.98
N TYR A 35 1.11 2.26 -4.92
CA TYR A 35 2.46 2.50 -4.43
C TYR A 35 3.47 1.82 -5.35
N SER A 36 4.67 2.37 -5.39
CA SER A 36 5.78 1.88 -6.21
C SER A 36 6.58 0.80 -5.51
N ASP A 37 7.37 0.06 -6.27
CA ASP A 37 8.39 -0.83 -5.72
C ASP A 37 9.32 -0.08 -4.77
N GLY A 38 9.79 -0.77 -3.73
CA GLY A 38 10.61 -0.15 -2.70
C GLY A 38 9.83 0.50 -1.55
N ILE A 39 8.50 0.61 -1.67
CA ILE A 39 7.61 1.14 -0.64
C ILE A 39 6.58 0.06 -0.29
N VAL A 40 6.36 -0.21 0.99
CA VAL A 40 5.37 -1.20 1.44
C VAL A 40 4.42 -0.58 2.47
N PRO A 41 3.10 -0.84 2.38
CA PRO A 41 2.17 -0.42 3.42
C PRO A 41 2.39 -1.27 4.67
N THR A 42 2.56 -0.62 5.83
CA THR A 42 2.75 -1.30 7.13
C THR A 42 1.45 -1.42 7.91
N ARG A 43 0.56 -0.42 7.77
CA ARG A 43 -0.76 -0.38 8.40
C ARG A 43 -1.76 0.33 7.50
N VAL A 44 -2.99 -0.17 7.48
CA VAL A 44 -4.09 0.39 6.69
C VAL A 44 -5.23 0.72 7.64
N LEU A 45 -5.74 1.95 7.58
CA LEU A 45 -6.93 2.31 8.33
C LEU A 45 -8.14 1.57 7.75
N ASP A 46 -8.99 1.04 8.63
CA ASP A 46 -10.19 0.35 8.20
C ASP A 46 -11.30 1.32 7.76
N THR A 47 -12.26 0.84 6.97
CA THR A 47 -13.38 1.66 6.49
C THR A 47 -14.61 1.56 7.39
N VAL A 48 -15.55 2.48 7.20
CA VAL A 48 -16.83 2.49 7.91
C VAL A 48 -17.66 1.28 7.45
N SER A 49 -18.36 0.62 8.39
CA SER A 49 -19.21 -0.53 8.06
C SER A 49 -20.38 -0.16 7.15
N ILE A 50 -20.78 -1.09 6.27
CA ILE A 50 -21.95 -0.90 5.41
C ILE A 50 -23.21 -0.64 6.24
N SER A 51 -23.39 -1.33 7.38
CA SER A 51 -24.53 -1.10 8.26
C SER A 51 -24.59 0.33 8.80
N ASP A 52 -23.45 0.92 9.15
CA ASP A 52 -23.40 2.31 9.60
C ASP A 52 -23.66 3.30 8.47
N LEU A 53 -23.12 3.03 7.28
CA LEU A 53 -23.37 3.81 6.06
C LEU A 53 -24.87 3.81 5.71
N LEU A 54 -25.50 2.63 5.66
CA LEU A 54 -26.93 2.50 5.40
C LEU A 54 -27.77 3.20 6.47
N ARG A 55 -27.36 3.15 7.74
CA ARG A 55 -28.07 3.82 8.86
C ARG A 55 -28.06 5.34 8.73
N VAL A 56 -27.01 5.94 8.17
CA VAL A 56 -26.97 7.39 7.91
C VAL A 56 -27.64 7.80 6.59
N GLY A 57 -28.02 6.83 5.75
CA GLY A 57 -28.80 7.06 4.53
C GLY A 57 -28.00 7.62 3.35
N GLY A 58 -26.68 7.51 3.40
CA GLY A 58 -25.78 8.08 2.38
C GLY A 58 -24.80 9.09 2.96
N LEU A 59 -23.82 9.44 2.14
CA LEU A 59 -22.89 10.52 2.36
C LEU A 59 -23.07 11.59 1.25
N PRO A 60 -22.72 12.87 1.51
CA PRO A 60 -22.33 13.42 2.80
C PRO A 60 -23.50 13.43 3.81
N CYS A 61 -23.18 13.54 5.10
CA CYS A 61 -24.16 13.63 6.18
C CYS A 61 -23.76 14.70 7.21
N LYS A 62 -24.58 14.95 8.23
CA LYS A 62 -24.30 16.00 9.24
C LYS A 62 -22.91 15.90 9.90
N LYS A 63 -22.31 14.71 9.95
CA LYS A 63 -21.00 14.46 10.58
C LYS A 63 -19.84 14.36 9.57
N VAL A 64 -20.14 14.16 8.28
CA VAL A 64 -19.13 13.84 7.25
C VAL A 64 -19.43 14.67 6.00
N GLY A 65 -18.50 15.54 5.61
CA GLY A 65 -18.71 16.51 4.53
C GLY A 65 -18.45 15.98 3.11
N SER A 66 -17.91 14.77 2.96
CA SER A 66 -17.66 14.12 1.66
C SER A 66 -18.56 12.90 1.51
N ASP A 67 -18.92 12.59 0.26
CA ASP A 67 -19.54 11.33 -0.16
C ASP A 67 -18.55 10.16 -0.31
N HIS A 68 -17.25 10.45 -0.26
CA HIS A 68 -16.17 9.47 -0.24
C HIS A 68 -15.57 9.29 1.16
N LEU A 69 -15.12 8.08 1.44
CA LEU A 69 -14.38 7.70 2.64
C LEU A 69 -12.88 7.87 2.39
N ALA A 70 -12.20 8.54 3.32
CA ALA A 70 -10.76 8.76 3.22
C ALA A 70 -9.99 7.43 3.28
N LEU A 71 -9.07 7.23 2.33
CA LEU A 71 -8.08 6.15 2.38
C LEU A 71 -6.85 6.62 3.16
N VAL A 72 -6.44 5.85 4.15
CA VAL A 72 -5.26 6.17 4.98
C VAL A 72 -4.42 4.92 5.17
N SER A 73 -3.12 5.05 4.93
CA SER A 73 -2.15 3.98 5.15
C SER A 73 -0.83 4.57 5.64
N GLU A 74 -0.16 3.83 6.50
CA GLU A 74 1.25 4.03 6.82
C GLU A 74 2.11 3.23 5.84
N PHE A 75 3.27 3.77 5.48
CA PHE A 75 4.24 3.13 4.60
C PHE A 75 5.64 3.10 5.20
N SER A 76 6.45 2.17 4.71
CA SER A 76 7.88 2.10 4.98
C SER A 76 8.66 1.80 3.71
N PHE A 77 9.91 2.26 3.64
CA PHE A 77 10.82 1.90 2.56
C PHE A 77 11.39 0.50 2.81
N THR A 78 11.44 -0.33 1.79
CA THR A 78 12.14 -1.61 1.86
C THR A 78 13.64 -1.34 1.79
N VAL A 79 14.43 -1.99 2.65
CA VAL A 79 15.89 -1.92 2.53
C VAL A 79 16.28 -2.60 1.23
N ALA A 80 16.78 -1.83 0.25
CA ALA A 80 17.45 -2.42 -0.89
C ALA A 80 18.65 -3.20 -0.35
N HIS A 81 18.71 -4.51 -0.61
CA HIS A 81 19.99 -5.19 -0.57
C HIS A 81 20.83 -4.56 -1.68
N ASN A 82 21.61 -3.52 -1.36
CA ASN A 82 22.80 -3.24 -2.14
C ASN A 82 23.58 -4.55 -2.11
N LYS A 83 23.57 -5.30 -3.22
CA LYS A 83 24.60 -6.30 -3.45
C LYS A 83 25.90 -5.55 -3.15
N SER A 84 26.64 -5.98 -2.14
CA SER A 84 28.03 -5.55 -2.06
C SER A 84 28.62 -5.97 -3.40
N THR A 85 28.95 -4.99 -4.22
CA THR A 85 29.91 -5.22 -5.29
C THR A 85 31.20 -5.45 -4.55
N ASP A 86 31.45 -6.70 -4.17
CA ASP A 86 32.75 -7.14 -3.75
C ASP A 86 33.64 -6.84 -4.96
N ILE A 87 34.39 -5.75 -4.83
CA ILE A 87 35.51 -5.43 -5.69
C ILE A 87 36.50 -6.59 -5.52
N GLU A 88 36.41 -7.55 -6.43
CA GLU A 88 37.42 -8.57 -6.64
C GLU A 88 38.66 -7.82 -7.17
N ALA A 89 39.43 -7.25 -6.24
CA ALA A 89 40.75 -6.73 -6.49
C ALA A 89 41.63 -7.91 -6.90
N ALA A 90 41.62 -8.21 -8.19
CA ALA A 90 42.56 -9.11 -8.81
C ALA A 90 43.97 -8.64 -8.45
N THR A 91 44.61 -9.36 -7.54
CA THR A 91 46.03 -9.25 -7.24
C THR A 91 46.81 -9.72 -8.46
N ALA A 92 46.99 -8.83 -9.44
CA ALA A 92 47.95 -9.00 -10.51
C ALA A 92 49.32 -8.52 -10.00
N SER A 93 50.11 -9.42 -9.42
CA SER A 93 51.54 -9.18 -9.22
C SER A 93 52.21 -9.02 -10.58
N PRO A 94 53.11 -8.03 -10.79
CA PRO A 94 53.88 -7.96 -12.02
C PRO A 94 54.91 -9.10 -12.01
N ARG A 95 54.90 -9.95 -13.03
CA ARG A 95 56.05 -10.82 -13.35
C ARG A 95 57.06 -9.97 -14.11
N VAL A 96 58.24 -9.82 -13.53
CA VAL A 96 59.45 -9.31 -14.19
C VAL A 96 60.18 -10.53 -14.75
N ASP A 97 60.16 -10.67 -16.07
CA ASP A 97 61.00 -11.63 -16.78
C ASP A 97 62.31 -10.91 -17.14
N ILE A 98 63.43 -11.38 -16.54
CA ILE A 98 64.78 -10.99 -16.91
C ILE A 98 65.26 -12.05 -17.90
N GLU A 99 65.52 -11.65 -19.14
CA GLU A 99 66.15 -12.50 -20.16
C GLU A 99 67.67 -12.31 -20.08
N ASP A 100 68.42 -13.42 -19.95
CA ASP A 100 69.89 -13.52 -20.09
C ASP A 100 70.29 -13.70 -21.57
#